data_AF-A0A3D5W6R5-F1
#
_entry.id   AF-A0A3D5W6R5-F1
#
_cell.length_a   1.000
_cell.length_b   1.000
_cell.length_c   1.000
_cell.angle_alpha   90.00
_cell.angle_beta   90.00
_cell.angle_gamma   90.00
#
_symmetry.space_group_name_H-M   'P 1'
#
loop_
_entity.id
_entity.type
_entity.pdbx_description
1 polymer ?
#
loop_
_entity_poly.entity_id
_entity_poly.type
_entity_poly.pdbx_seq_one_letter_code
_entity_poly.pdbx_strand_id
1 'polypeptide(L)'
;MTPEFPARTGGDRPCKEAGEKKMNKTASLHLCCHRGSEKPGIFSRLGTGLMAFVVVSACWALSVQAGDGGISQKDMEALAGARDIYHASCAMCHGYDGVPIVSGVPNFAKGERLDKPDKELLSTIAQGREAMPPWAKVLSQGEQTAVLAYIRVLDGDGLFQEYCESCHDLTMPALDEAIPKSREKLNNYAGPWELCSGSELEQIMQRDDLITLIHFLREIPEPAMKGEAQGIQE
;
A
#
# COMPACT_ATOMS: atom_id res chain seq x y z
N MET A 1 2.38 -33.39 23.73
CA MET A 1 3.55 -32.47 23.73
C MET A 1 3.20 -31.35 22.76
N THR A 2 2.59 -30.29 23.29
CA THR A 2 2.24 -29.08 22.55
C THR A 2 3.38 -28.09 22.71
N PRO A 3 3.85 -27.40 21.65
CA PRO A 3 4.79 -26.31 21.83
C PRO A 3 4.05 -25.09 22.40
N GLU A 4 4.50 -24.62 23.55
CA GLU A 4 4.13 -23.32 24.12
C GLU A 4 4.82 -22.21 23.31
N PHE A 5 4.04 -21.32 22.69
CA PHE A 5 4.54 -20.06 22.14
C PHE A 5 4.43 -18.97 23.22
N PRO A 6 5.49 -18.17 23.46
CA PRO A 6 5.42 -17.10 24.44
C PRO A 6 4.56 -15.93 23.91
N ALA A 7 3.70 -15.40 24.78
CA ALA A 7 2.91 -14.21 24.53
C ALA A 7 3.82 -12.99 24.28
N ARG A 8 3.62 -12.29 23.17
CA ARG A 8 4.24 -10.97 22.90
C ARG A 8 3.62 -9.94 23.85
N THR A 9 4.35 -9.53 24.88
CA THR A 9 3.97 -8.40 25.73
C THR A 9 4.36 -7.11 25.02
N GLY A 10 3.37 -6.29 24.66
CA GLY A 10 3.57 -4.94 24.16
C GLY A 10 4.37 -4.11 25.17
N GLY A 11 5.57 -3.71 24.78
CA GLY A 11 6.43 -2.81 25.54
C GLY A 11 6.18 -1.37 25.12
N ASP A 12 5.50 -0.62 25.98
CA ASP A 12 5.40 0.85 25.90
C ASP A 12 6.80 1.46 25.76
N ARG A 13 7.12 2.01 24.58
CA ARG A 13 8.26 2.91 24.43
C ARG A 13 7.77 4.35 24.47
N PRO A 14 8.25 5.19 25.42
CA PRO A 14 7.83 6.58 25.50
C PRO A 14 8.44 7.38 24.35
N CYS A 15 7.58 8.07 23.59
CA CYS A 15 7.96 9.11 22.64
C CYS A 15 8.79 10.19 23.36
N LYS A 16 10.06 10.34 23.01
CA LYS A 16 10.87 11.49 23.42
C LYS A 16 10.47 12.70 22.57
N GLU A 17 9.97 13.73 23.24
CA GLU A 17 9.72 15.06 22.69
C GLU A 17 11.01 15.65 22.09
N ALA A 18 10.99 15.97 20.80
CA ALA A 18 12.01 16.78 20.16
C ALA A 18 11.67 18.27 20.39
N GLY A 19 12.55 18.94 21.14
CA GLY A 19 12.36 20.31 21.61
C GLY A 19 12.25 21.36 20.50
N GLU A 20 11.29 22.26 20.67
CA GLU A 20 11.11 23.50 19.92
C GLU A 20 12.32 24.44 20.05
N LYS A 21 12.94 24.82 18.93
CA LYS A 21 13.82 26.01 18.87
C LYS A 21 13.03 27.22 18.39
N LYS A 22 12.78 28.13 19.33
CA LYS A 22 12.31 29.51 19.13
C LYS A 22 13.14 30.22 18.04
N MET A 23 12.47 30.78 17.04
CA MET A 23 13.04 31.81 16.18
C MET A 23 12.23 33.10 16.36
N ASN A 24 12.86 34.06 17.02
CA ASN A 24 12.39 35.43 17.17
C ASN A 24 13.18 36.34 16.20
N LYS A 25 12.48 37.07 15.34
CA LYS A 25 12.69 38.53 15.19
C LYS A 25 11.72 39.12 14.19
N THR A 26 11.11 40.18 14.67
CA THR A 26 10.13 41.07 14.08
C THR A 26 10.70 41.97 12.98
N ALA A 27 9.83 42.21 11.99
CA ALA A 27 9.58 43.47 11.28
C ALA A 27 10.68 44.08 10.40
N SER A 28 10.39 44.22 9.10
CA SER A 28 9.77 45.46 8.59
C SER A 28 9.45 45.38 7.10
N LEU A 29 8.27 45.92 6.77
CA LEU A 29 7.83 46.31 5.44
C LEU A 29 8.89 47.13 4.70
N HIS A 30 9.09 46.84 3.41
CA HIS A 30 9.25 47.91 2.42
C HIS A 30 8.69 47.46 1.07
N LEU A 31 7.52 48.02 0.77
CA LEU A 31 6.90 48.05 -0.54
C LEU A 31 7.75 48.99 -1.43
N CYS A 32 8.26 48.50 -2.57
CA CYS A 32 8.64 49.37 -3.68
C CYS A 32 8.34 48.67 -5.01
N CYS A 33 7.39 49.28 -5.70
CA CYS A 33 6.95 48.98 -7.05
C CYS A 33 7.98 49.53 -8.05
N HIS A 34 8.42 48.74 -9.03
CA HIS A 34 8.84 49.31 -10.32
C HIS A 34 8.59 48.37 -11.50
N ARG A 35 7.41 48.59 -12.07
CA ARG A 35 6.95 48.43 -13.44
C ARG A 35 8.06 48.54 -14.50
N GLY A 36 8.35 47.44 -15.19
CA GLY A 36 9.09 47.40 -16.46
C GLY A 36 8.12 47.09 -17.61
N SER A 37 7.85 48.08 -18.46
CA SER A 37 7.00 47.95 -19.64
C SER A 37 7.86 47.65 -20.88
N GLU A 38 7.68 46.48 -21.48
CA GLU A 38 8.24 46.18 -22.81
C GLU A 38 7.20 46.51 -23.89
N LYS A 39 7.62 47.29 -24.89
CA LYS A 39 6.80 47.78 -26.00
C LYS A 39 6.71 46.70 -27.08
N PRO A 40 5.53 46.38 -27.65
CA PRO A 40 5.47 45.70 -28.94
C PRO A 40 5.41 46.73 -30.07
N GLY A 41 6.42 46.70 -30.94
CA GLY A 41 6.46 47.45 -32.19
C GLY A 41 5.42 46.95 -33.17
N ILE A 42 4.63 47.88 -33.68
CA ILE A 42 3.70 47.72 -34.79
C ILE A 42 4.53 47.51 -36.07
N PHE A 43 4.39 46.36 -36.71
CA PHE A 43 4.72 46.19 -38.13
C PHE A 43 3.54 45.51 -38.83
N SER A 44 2.81 46.31 -39.58
CA SER A 44 1.75 45.90 -40.48
C SER A 44 2.31 45.88 -41.89
N ARG A 45 2.45 44.70 -42.52
CA ARG A 45 2.41 44.56 -43.98
C ARG A 45 1.78 43.22 -44.38
N LEU A 46 0.56 43.36 -44.87
CA LEU A 46 -0.18 42.53 -45.82
C LEU A 46 0.72 41.64 -46.72
N GLY A 47 0.45 40.34 -46.72
CA GLY A 47 1.05 39.37 -47.64
C GLY A 47 0.25 38.08 -47.64
N THR A 48 -0.68 37.96 -48.59
CA THR A 48 -1.44 36.76 -48.92
C THR A 48 -0.51 35.59 -49.25
N GLY A 49 -0.66 34.46 -48.55
CA GLY A 49 0.13 33.27 -48.82
C GLY A 49 -0.32 32.05 -48.01
N LEU A 50 -1.17 31.23 -48.64
CA LEU A 50 -1.31 29.78 -48.53
C LEU A 50 -1.25 29.09 -47.14
N MET A 51 -2.32 28.33 -46.87
CA MET A 51 -2.38 27.24 -45.89
C MET A 51 -1.08 26.45 -45.79
N ALA A 52 -0.51 26.42 -44.58
CA ALA A 52 0.34 25.32 -44.12
C ALA A 52 -0.07 24.96 -42.70
N PHE A 53 -1.26 24.36 -42.57
CA PHE A 53 -1.59 23.47 -41.46
C PHE A 53 -0.65 22.26 -41.56
N VAL A 54 0.61 22.42 -41.16
CA VAL A 54 1.46 21.27 -40.87
C VAL A 54 1.19 20.92 -39.41
N VAL A 55 0.31 19.93 -39.27
CA VAL A 55 0.06 19.16 -38.07
C VAL A 55 1.41 18.68 -37.53
N VAL A 56 2.03 19.45 -36.62
CA VAL A 56 3.07 18.91 -35.74
C VAL A 56 2.32 18.09 -34.71
N SER A 57 2.05 16.85 -35.11
CA SER A 57 1.43 15.80 -34.34
C SER A 57 1.94 15.81 -32.90
N ALA A 58 1.06 16.19 -32.00
CA ALA A 58 0.75 15.52 -30.75
C ALA A 58 1.58 14.24 -30.46
N CYS A 59 2.85 14.42 -30.11
CA CYS A 59 3.61 13.51 -29.25
C CYS A 59 3.75 14.14 -27.85
N TRP A 60 2.73 14.88 -27.41
CA TRP A 60 2.65 15.35 -26.04
C TRP A 60 2.02 14.24 -25.20
N ALA A 61 2.88 13.65 -24.36
CA ALA A 61 2.53 12.94 -23.12
C ALA A 61 1.78 11.61 -23.27
N LEU A 62 2.46 10.59 -23.79
CA LEU A 62 2.45 9.29 -23.12
C LEU A 62 3.67 9.23 -22.21
N SER A 63 3.68 10.08 -21.17
CA SER A 63 4.44 9.74 -19.98
C SER A 63 3.66 8.60 -19.32
N VAL A 64 3.93 7.37 -19.74
CA VAL A 64 3.74 6.23 -18.86
C VAL A 64 4.62 6.54 -17.65
N GLN A 65 3.98 6.97 -16.57
CA GLN A 65 4.62 6.99 -15.27
C GLN A 65 4.87 5.52 -14.96
N ALA A 66 6.05 5.02 -15.33
CA ALA A 66 6.56 3.81 -14.71
C ALA A 66 6.66 4.17 -13.24
N GLY A 67 5.70 3.67 -12.45
CA GLY A 67 5.80 3.73 -11.00
C GLY A 67 7.16 3.17 -10.62
N ASP A 68 7.84 3.84 -9.72
CA ASP A 68 9.18 3.52 -9.24
C ASP A 68 9.27 2.16 -8.51
N GLY A 69 8.22 1.34 -8.54
CA GLY A 69 8.10 0.08 -7.83
C GLY A 69 7.86 0.24 -6.33
N GLY A 70 7.73 1.49 -5.85
CA GLY A 70 7.44 1.82 -4.47
C GLY A 70 5.95 1.78 -4.14
N ILE A 71 5.65 1.88 -2.85
CA ILE A 71 4.28 1.96 -2.34
C ILE A 71 3.95 3.44 -2.14
N SER A 72 2.93 3.90 -2.84
CA SER A 72 2.47 5.28 -2.79
C SER A 72 1.44 5.51 -1.66
N GLN A 73 1.17 6.77 -1.36
CA GLN A 73 0.12 7.16 -0.40
C GLN A 73 -1.25 6.60 -0.78
N LYS A 74 -1.57 6.53 -2.08
CA LYS A 74 -2.82 5.96 -2.56
C LYS A 74 -2.90 4.46 -2.25
N ASP A 75 -1.78 3.75 -2.31
CA ASP A 75 -1.74 2.32 -2.01
C ASP A 75 -1.91 2.08 -0.50
N MET A 76 -1.27 2.91 0.34
CA MET A 76 -1.46 2.90 1.80
C MET A 76 -2.91 3.23 2.20
N GLU A 77 -3.55 4.19 1.52
CA GLU A 77 -4.97 4.51 1.74
C GLU A 77 -5.89 3.35 1.35
N ALA A 78 -5.60 2.67 0.23
CA ALA A 78 -6.33 1.46 -0.16
C ALA A 78 -6.17 0.34 0.87
N LEU A 79 -4.96 0.15 1.42
CA LEU A 79 -4.69 -0.80 2.49
C LEU A 79 -5.44 -0.49 3.77
N ALA A 80 -5.40 0.76 4.23
CA ALA A 80 -6.14 1.18 5.40
C ALA A 80 -7.66 0.94 5.21
N GLY A 81 -8.20 1.28 4.04
CA GLY A 81 -9.62 1.05 3.73
C GLY A 81 -10.01 -0.42 3.74
N ALA A 82 -9.21 -1.29 3.11
CA ALA A 82 -9.47 -2.73 3.09
C ALA A 82 -9.37 -3.36 4.50
N ARG A 83 -8.39 -2.92 5.29
CA ARG A 83 -8.22 -3.28 6.70
C ARG A 83 -9.41 -2.86 7.56
N ASP A 84 -9.90 -1.63 7.39
CA ASP A 84 -11.06 -1.12 8.13
C ASP A 84 -12.32 -1.94 7.84
N ILE A 85 -12.53 -2.33 6.57
CA ILE A 85 -13.64 -3.23 6.19
C ILE A 85 -13.49 -4.58 6.89
N TYR A 86 -12.29 -5.17 6.87
CA TYR A 86 -12.02 -6.45 7.54
C TYR A 86 -12.26 -6.36 9.05
N HIS A 87 -11.76 -5.31 9.70
CA HIS A 87 -11.95 -5.07 11.14
C HIS A 87 -13.42 -4.89 11.51
N ALA A 88 -14.17 -4.13 10.72
CA ALA A 88 -15.58 -3.85 10.99
C ALA A 88 -16.50 -5.06 10.72
N SER A 89 -16.14 -5.90 9.75
CA SER A 89 -17.07 -6.91 9.19
C SER A 89 -16.66 -8.36 9.44
N CYS A 90 -15.36 -8.65 9.54
CA CYS A 90 -14.83 -10.02 9.48
C CYS A 90 -14.09 -10.42 10.77
N ALA A 91 -13.31 -9.50 11.35
CA ALA A 91 -12.37 -9.78 12.44
C ALA A 91 -13.02 -10.32 13.71
N MET A 92 -14.29 -9.98 13.98
CA MET A 92 -15.00 -10.49 15.17
C MET A 92 -15.13 -12.03 15.20
N CYS A 93 -15.11 -12.68 14.04
CA CYS A 93 -15.10 -14.14 13.94
C CYS A 93 -13.74 -14.70 13.52
N HIS A 94 -13.07 -14.03 12.56
CA HIS A 94 -11.84 -14.50 11.93
C HIS A 94 -10.55 -14.02 12.63
N GLY A 95 -10.66 -13.15 13.64
CA GLY A 95 -9.52 -12.55 14.35
C GLY A 95 -8.93 -11.36 13.61
N TYR A 96 -8.40 -10.39 14.37
CA TYR A 96 -7.69 -9.23 13.80
C TYR A 96 -6.38 -9.63 13.11
N ASP A 97 -5.75 -10.70 13.61
CA ASP A 97 -4.53 -11.32 13.09
C ASP A 97 -4.83 -12.56 12.21
N GLY A 98 -6.09 -12.78 11.84
CA GLY A 98 -6.52 -13.94 11.04
C GLY A 98 -6.54 -15.26 11.81
N VAL A 99 -6.31 -15.23 13.13
CA VAL A 99 -6.49 -16.36 14.02
C VAL A 99 -7.95 -16.38 14.49
N PRO A 100 -8.73 -17.43 14.17
CA PRO A 100 -10.16 -17.40 14.34
C PRO A 100 -10.55 -17.43 15.81
N ILE A 101 -11.51 -16.57 16.17
CA ILE A 101 -12.11 -16.49 17.52
C ILE A 101 -13.23 -17.53 17.64
N VAL A 102 -13.93 -17.80 16.53
CA VAL A 102 -15.06 -18.74 16.47
C VAL A 102 -14.58 -20.09 15.94
N SER A 103 -15.03 -21.18 16.56
CA SER A 103 -14.70 -22.53 16.10
C SER A 103 -15.36 -22.85 14.76
N GLY A 104 -14.62 -23.50 13.86
CA GLY A 104 -15.14 -23.97 12.57
C GLY A 104 -15.05 -22.95 11.42
N VAL A 105 -14.51 -21.75 11.66
CA VAL A 105 -14.16 -20.80 10.59
C VAL A 105 -12.68 -20.94 10.21
N PRO A 106 -12.27 -20.63 8.95
CA PRO A 106 -10.89 -20.75 8.51
C PRO A 106 -9.89 -19.91 9.32
N ASN A 107 -8.70 -20.47 9.53
CA ASN A 107 -7.54 -19.75 10.04
C ASN A 107 -6.73 -19.14 8.89
N PHE A 108 -6.92 -17.84 8.66
CA PHE A 108 -6.24 -17.11 7.59
C PHE A 108 -4.74 -16.95 7.85
N ALA A 109 -4.31 -16.86 9.11
CA ALA A 109 -2.89 -16.86 9.46
C ALA A 109 -2.17 -18.17 9.09
N LYS A 110 -2.92 -19.25 8.83
CA LYS A 110 -2.40 -20.54 8.31
C LYS A 110 -2.69 -20.74 6.82
N GLY A 111 -3.22 -19.73 6.14
CA GLY A 111 -3.60 -19.81 4.73
C GLY A 111 -4.79 -20.73 4.45
N GLU A 112 -5.56 -21.12 5.47
CA GLU A 112 -6.71 -22.00 5.27
C GLU A 112 -7.72 -21.33 4.32
N ARG A 113 -8.20 -22.09 3.32
CA ARG A 113 -9.15 -21.67 2.28
C ARG A 113 -8.58 -20.69 1.25
N LEU A 114 -7.43 -20.06 1.48
CA LEU A 114 -6.85 -19.06 0.58
C LEU A 114 -6.20 -19.67 -0.67
N ASP A 115 -6.08 -21.01 -0.73
CA ASP A 115 -5.68 -21.79 -1.92
C ASP A 115 -6.70 -21.72 -3.07
N LYS A 116 -7.88 -21.15 -2.80
CA LYS A 116 -9.04 -21.23 -3.69
C LYS A 116 -9.09 -20.05 -4.65
N PRO A 117 -9.74 -20.21 -5.82
CA PRO A 117 -9.86 -19.14 -6.79
C PRO A 117 -10.63 -17.95 -6.22
N ASP A 118 -10.23 -16.73 -6.59
CA ASP A 118 -10.86 -15.51 -6.10
C ASP A 118 -12.37 -15.47 -6.39
N LYS A 119 -12.79 -15.99 -7.55
CA LYS A 119 -14.21 -16.11 -7.89
C LYS A 119 -15.02 -16.89 -6.84
N GLU A 120 -14.44 -17.96 -6.30
CA GLU A 120 -15.08 -18.79 -5.29
C GLU A 120 -15.11 -18.09 -3.92
N LEU A 121 -14.01 -17.42 -3.55
CA LEU A 121 -13.89 -16.68 -2.31
C LEU A 121 -14.80 -15.44 -2.29
N LEU A 122 -14.82 -14.67 -3.38
CA LEU A 122 -15.74 -13.55 -3.59
C LEU A 122 -17.20 -13.99 -3.56
N SER A 123 -17.52 -15.14 -4.16
CA SER A 123 -18.87 -15.71 -4.04
C SER A 123 -19.23 -16.02 -2.59
N THR A 124 -18.28 -16.52 -1.81
CA THR A 124 -18.47 -16.81 -0.37
C THR A 124 -18.67 -15.51 0.42
N ILE A 125 -17.89 -14.47 0.15
CA ILE A 125 -18.04 -13.16 0.79
C ILE A 125 -19.40 -12.54 0.43
N ALA A 126 -19.76 -12.56 -0.85
CA ALA A 126 -21.00 -11.98 -1.34
C ALA A 126 -22.25 -12.64 -0.72
N GLN A 127 -22.27 -13.98 -0.72
CA GLN A 127 -23.45 -14.77 -0.35
C GLN A 127 -23.47 -15.17 1.13
N GLY A 128 -22.35 -15.00 1.83
CA GLY A 128 -22.15 -15.58 3.15
C GLY A 128 -22.03 -17.11 3.07
N ARG A 129 -21.71 -17.72 4.21
CA ARG A 129 -21.67 -19.18 4.35
C ARG A 129 -21.86 -19.56 5.81
N GLU A 130 -22.78 -20.49 6.06
CA GLU A 130 -23.09 -20.96 7.41
C GLU A 130 -23.46 -19.78 8.33
N ALA A 131 -22.64 -19.48 9.34
CA ALA A 131 -22.85 -18.35 10.24
C ALA A 131 -22.29 -17.01 9.71
N MET A 132 -21.50 -17.02 8.64
CA MET A 132 -20.99 -15.80 8.01
C MET A 132 -22.13 -15.09 7.25
N PRO A 133 -22.46 -13.84 7.58
CA PRO A 133 -23.54 -13.11 6.93
C PRO A 133 -23.19 -12.78 5.46
N PRO A 134 -24.21 -12.58 4.60
CA PRO A 134 -24.00 -12.13 3.22
C PRO A 134 -23.60 -10.66 3.15
N TRP A 135 -22.51 -10.35 2.46
CA TRP A 135 -22.02 -8.97 2.33
C TRP A 135 -22.43 -8.25 1.04
N ALA A 136 -23.04 -8.94 0.07
CA ALA A 136 -23.38 -8.35 -1.24
C ALA A 136 -24.32 -7.13 -1.19
N LYS A 137 -25.07 -6.95 -0.10
CA LYS A 137 -25.97 -5.80 0.09
C LYS A 137 -25.36 -4.68 0.95
N VAL A 138 -24.19 -4.92 1.52
CA VAL A 138 -23.52 -4.03 2.47
C VAL A 138 -22.23 -3.48 1.87
N LEU A 139 -21.45 -4.36 1.21
CA LEU A 139 -20.19 -4.03 0.54
C LEU A 139 -20.37 -4.05 -0.97
N SER A 140 -19.84 -3.04 -1.65
CA SER A 140 -19.69 -3.03 -3.11
C SER A 140 -18.77 -4.14 -3.59
N GLN A 141 -18.80 -4.46 -4.89
CA GLN A 141 -17.89 -5.47 -5.46
C GLN A 141 -16.41 -5.08 -5.31
N GLY A 142 -16.11 -3.77 -5.39
CA GLY A 142 -14.76 -3.25 -5.17
C GLY A 142 -14.31 -3.48 -3.73
N GLU A 143 -15.17 -3.17 -2.75
CA GLU A 143 -14.87 -3.42 -1.32
C GLU A 143 -14.71 -4.90 -1.01
N GLN A 144 -15.52 -5.77 -1.62
CA GLN A 144 -15.36 -7.23 -1.50
C GLN A 144 -14.05 -7.73 -2.10
N THR A 145 -13.60 -7.12 -3.20
CA THR A 145 -12.31 -7.44 -3.83
C THR A 145 -11.15 -6.94 -2.97
N ALA A 146 -11.23 -5.71 -2.48
CA ALA A 146 -10.23 -5.11 -1.60
C ALA A 146 -10.06 -5.89 -0.29
N VAL A 147 -11.17 -6.26 0.38
CA VAL A 147 -11.08 -7.05 1.62
C VAL A 147 -10.55 -8.46 1.37
N LEU A 148 -10.86 -9.08 0.23
CA LEU A 148 -10.26 -10.37 -0.13
C LEU A 148 -8.75 -10.24 -0.36
N ALA A 149 -8.31 -9.19 -1.06
CA ALA A 149 -6.90 -8.90 -1.26
C ALA A 149 -6.19 -8.68 0.09
N TYR A 150 -6.80 -7.93 1.00
CA TYR A 150 -6.28 -7.74 2.36
C TYR A 150 -6.16 -9.06 3.13
N ILE A 151 -7.18 -9.93 3.09
CA ILE A 151 -7.14 -11.25 3.76
C ILE A 151 -5.95 -12.08 3.29
N ARG A 152 -5.54 -11.98 2.02
CA ARG A 152 -4.38 -12.72 1.47
C ARG A 152 -3.03 -12.28 2.04
N VAL A 153 -2.95 -11.09 2.61
CA VAL A 153 -1.70 -10.46 3.06
C VAL A 153 -1.75 -10.05 4.53
N LEU A 154 -2.81 -10.47 5.23
CA LEU A 154 -3.17 -10.06 6.57
C LEU A 154 -2.06 -10.34 7.59
N ASP A 155 -1.36 -11.47 7.43
CA ASP A 155 -0.25 -11.87 8.30
C ASP A 155 0.93 -10.87 8.23
N GLY A 156 1.17 -10.26 7.07
CA GLY A 156 2.19 -9.25 6.89
C GLY A 156 1.81 -7.85 7.34
N ASP A 157 0.51 -7.51 7.36
CA ASP A 157 0.05 -6.19 7.84
C ASP A 157 0.38 -5.97 9.32
N GLY A 158 0.23 -7.00 10.16
CA GLY A 158 0.63 -6.95 11.57
C GLY A 158 2.13 -6.69 11.76
N LEU A 159 2.97 -7.34 10.94
CA LEU A 159 4.42 -7.11 10.94
C LEU A 159 4.77 -5.70 10.47
N PHE A 160 4.07 -5.19 9.46
CA PHE A 160 4.27 -3.83 8.98
C PHE A 160 3.93 -2.78 10.04
N GLN A 161 2.80 -2.95 10.76
CA GLN A 161 2.41 -2.06 11.86
C GLN A 161 3.45 -2.09 12.99
N GLU A 162 3.97 -3.27 13.33
CA GLU A 162 4.96 -3.43 14.40
C GLU A 162 6.33 -2.83 14.06
N TYR A 163 6.80 -3.02 12.83
CA TYR A 163 8.20 -2.73 12.45
C TYR A 163 8.39 -1.55 11.49
N CYS A 164 7.39 -1.18 10.69
CA CYS A 164 7.56 -0.29 9.55
C CYS A 164 6.73 1.00 9.63
N GLU A 165 5.49 0.91 10.12
CA GLU A 165 4.49 1.99 10.07
C GLU A 165 5.00 3.29 10.69
N SER A 166 5.73 3.20 11.82
CA SER A 166 6.27 4.39 12.52
C SER A 166 7.14 5.32 11.66
N CYS A 167 7.73 4.79 10.57
CA CYS A 167 8.51 5.57 9.61
C CYS A 167 7.88 5.61 8.21
N HIS A 168 7.02 4.65 7.87
CA HIS A 168 6.55 4.41 6.49
C HIS A 168 5.02 4.46 6.32
N ASP A 169 4.31 5.13 7.22
CA ASP A 169 2.84 5.28 7.19
C ASP A 169 2.27 5.77 5.84
N LEU A 170 2.98 6.67 5.15
CA LEU A 170 2.47 7.28 3.91
C LEU A 170 3.10 6.72 2.63
N THR A 171 4.35 6.26 2.68
CA THR A 171 5.08 5.80 1.48
C THR A 171 6.19 4.85 1.84
N MET A 172 6.40 3.83 0.99
CA MET A 172 7.58 2.97 1.05
C MET A 172 8.39 3.07 -0.25
N PRO A 173 9.73 3.15 -0.17
CA PRO A 173 10.59 2.92 -1.32
C PRO A 173 10.39 1.53 -1.92
N ALA A 174 10.74 1.37 -3.19
CA ALA A 174 10.75 0.07 -3.83
C ALA A 174 11.75 -0.89 -3.15
N LEU A 175 11.39 -2.16 -3.10
CA LEU A 175 12.31 -3.22 -2.72
C LEU A 175 13.45 -3.33 -3.75
N ASP A 176 14.67 -3.62 -3.28
CA ASP A 176 15.80 -3.84 -4.17
C ASP A 176 15.51 -5.00 -5.15
N GLU A 177 15.86 -4.80 -6.42
CA GLU A 177 15.67 -5.78 -7.49
C GLU A 177 16.43 -7.10 -7.25
N ALA A 178 17.49 -7.06 -6.43
CA ALA A 178 18.24 -8.22 -5.99
C ALA A 178 17.43 -9.16 -5.08
N ILE A 179 16.41 -8.64 -4.37
CA ILE A 179 15.57 -9.45 -3.48
C ILE A 179 14.71 -10.41 -4.32
N PRO A 180 14.87 -11.73 -4.19
CA PRO A 180 14.16 -12.67 -5.04
C PRO A 180 12.63 -12.58 -4.91
N LYS A 181 11.91 -12.83 -6.01
CA LYS A 181 10.43 -12.79 -6.03
C LYS A 181 9.77 -14.04 -5.45
N SER A 182 10.31 -15.22 -5.76
CA SER A 182 9.73 -16.50 -5.36
C SER A 182 10.03 -16.84 -3.90
N ARG A 183 9.04 -17.37 -3.17
CA ARG A 183 9.19 -17.80 -1.77
C ARG A 183 10.33 -18.81 -1.56
N GLU A 184 10.50 -19.76 -2.46
CA GLU A 184 11.61 -20.74 -2.40
C GLU A 184 13.00 -20.09 -2.42
N LYS A 185 13.19 -19.09 -3.29
CA LYS A 185 14.46 -18.35 -3.35
C LYS A 185 14.65 -17.46 -2.12
N LEU A 186 13.58 -16.85 -1.61
CA LEU A 186 13.62 -16.04 -0.39
C LEU A 186 14.07 -16.88 0.82
N ASN A 187 13.59 -18.13 0.95
CA ASN A 187 14.00 -19.04 2.02
C ASN A 187 15.52 -19.29 2.06
N ASN A 188 16.18 -19.22 0.90
CA ASN A 188 17.60 -19.49 0.72
C ASN A 188 18.44 -18.21 0.49
N TYR A 189 17.83 -17.03 0.49
CA TYR A 189 18.53 -15.78 0.22
C TYR A 189 19.33 -15.35 1.45
N ALA A 190 20.63 -15.11 1.24
CA ALA A 190 21.57 -14.77 2.31
C ALA A 190 21.68 -13.26 2.55
N GLY A 191 21.02 -12.44 1.73
CA GLY A 191 21.16 -10.98 1.74
C GLY A 191 22.15 -10.46 0.68
N PRO A 192 22.37 -9.13 0.65
CA PRO A 192 21.78 -8.14 1.57
C PRO A 192 20.27 -7.97 1.37
N TRP A 193 19.51 -7.77 2.44
CA TRP A 193 18.07 -7.47 2.37
C TRP A 193 17.83 -5.97 2.26
N GLU A 194 18.64 -5.16 2.96
CA GLU A 194 18.66 -3.69 2.88
C GLU A 194 17.27 -3.04 3.02
N LEU A 195 16.39 -3.65 3.83
CA LEU A 195 15.01 -3.17 4.01
C LEU A 195 14.94 -1.84 4.73
N CYS A 196 15.93 -1.53 5.57
CA CYS A 196 15.97 -0.32 6.38
C CYS A 196 17.39 0.27 6.42
N SER A 197 17.54 1.52 5.98
CA SER A 197 18.81 2.25 6.04
C SER A 197 19.12 2.71 7.48
N GLY A 198 19.58 1.80 8.34
CA GLY A 198 20.13 2.15 9.65
C GLY A 198 19.56 1.44 10.89
N SER A 199 18.92 0.26 10.73
CA SER A 199 18.40 -0.51 11.87
C SER A 199 18.80 -1.97 11.84
N GLU A 200 19.02 -2.58 13.00
CA GLU A 200 19.22 -4.02 13.19
C GLU A 200 17.93 -4.85 13.03
N LEU A 201 16.89 -4.33 12.35
CA LEU A 201 15.61 -5.04 12.13
C LEU A 201 15.84 -6.43 11.52
N GLU A 202 16.79 -6.54 10.59
CA GLU A 202 17.15 -7.81 9.95
C GLU A 202 17.76 -8.84 10.92
N GLN A 203 18.32 -8.41 12.05
CA GLN A 203 18.88 -9.29 13.07
C GLN A 203 17.86 -9.71 14.13
N ILE A 204 16.79 -8.92 14.29
CA ILE A 204 15.75 -9.12 15.31
C ILE A 204 14.60 -9.95 14.73
N MET A 205 14.26 -9.74 13.46
CA MET A 205 13.15 -10.45 12.81
C MET A 205 13.53 -11.89 12.47
N GLN A 206 12.56 -12.80 12.66
CA GLN A 206 12.69 -14.16 12.17
C GLN A 206 12.67 -14.16 10.63
N ARG A 207 13.34 -15.14 10.02
CA ARG A 207 13.38 -15.27 8.56
C ARG A 207 11.98 -15.39 7.96
N ASP A 208 11.10 -16.16 8.60
CA ASP A 208 9.73 -16.33 8.11
C ASP A 208 8.95 -15.01 8.14
N ASP A 209 9.11 -14.21 9.20
CA ASP A 209 8.50 -12.87 9.31
C ASP A 209 9.04 -11.91 8.23
N LEU A 210 10.34 -11.93 7.95
CA LEU A 210 10.92 -11.14 6.86
C LEU A 210 10.34 -11.51 5.50
N ILE A 211 10.17 -12.81 5.24
CA ILE A 211 9.62 -13.32 3.99
C ILE A 211 8.15 -12.92 3.86
N THR A 212 7.37 -13.05 4.93
CA THR A 212 5.97 -12.61 4.96
C THR A 212 5.86 -11.10 4.74
N LEU A 213 6.70 -10.28 5.40
CA LEU A 213 6.72 -8.83 5.19
C LEU A 213 7.06 -8.47 3.74
N ILE A 214 8.06 -9.12 3.12
CA ILE A 214 8.42 -8.89 1.72
C ILE A 214 7.27 -9.24 0.77
N HIS A 215 6.57 -10.35 1.04
CA HIS A 215 5.38 -10.71 0.27
C HIS A 215 4.29 -9.64 0.41
N PHE A 216 3.98 -9.23 1.64
CA PHE A 216 3.02 -8.17 1.91
C PHE A 216 3.32 -6.87 1.16
N LEU A 217 4.58 -6.39 1.22
CA LEU A 217 5.00 -5.15 0.54
C LEU A 217 4.80 -5.19 -0.98
N ARG A 218 4.85 -6.38 -1.59
CA ARG A 218 4.65 -6.55 -3.04
C ARG A 218 3.19 -6.55 -3.46
N GLU A 219 2.30 -6.92 -2.55
CA GLU A 219 0.87 -7.07 -2.83
C GLU A 219 0.09 -5.78 -2.56
N ILE A 220 0.59 -4.89 -1.69
CA ILE A 220 -0.07 -3.59 -1.41
C ILE A 220 -0.40 -2.79 -2.69
N PRO A 221 0.54 -2.59 -3.66
CA PRO A 221 0.24 -1.77 -4.83
C PRO A 221 -0.70 -2.43 -5.85
N GLU A 222 -1.05 -3.71 -5.68
CA GLU A 222 -1.87 -4.46 -6.64
C GLU A 222 -3.26 -3.83 -6.83
N PRO A 223 -3.81 -3.86 -8.07
CA PRO A 223 -5.13 -3.28 -8.35
C PRO A 223 -6.27 -3.87 -7.51
N ALA A 224 -6.17 -5.16 -7.13
CA ALA A 224 -7.18 -5.82 -6.32
C ALA A 224 -7.39 -5.12 -4.97
N MET A 225 -6.32 -4.61 -4.35
CA MET A 225 -6.39 -3.82 -3.11
C MET A 225 -7.16 -2.52 -3.26
N LYS A 226 -7.17 -1.94 -4.46
CA LYS A 226 -7.94 -0.73 -4.81
C LYS A 226 -9.39 -1.07 -5.20
N GLY A 227 -9.80 -2.33 -5.09
CA GLY A 227 -11.10 -2.81 -5.55
C GLY A 227 -11.24 -2.90 -7.07
N GLU A 228 -10.12 -2.83 -7.80
CA GLU A 228 -10.07 -2.99 -9.25
C GLU A 228 -9.92 -4.48 -9.55
N ALA A 229 -11.01 -5.14 -9.91
CA ALA A 229 -10.96 -6.54 -10.34
C ALA A 229 -10.16 -6.63 -11.65
N GLN A 230 -8.95 -7.20 -11.59
CA GLN A 230 -8.27 -7.66 -12.79
C GLN A 230 -9.15 -8.73 -13.44
N GLY A 231 -9.29 -8.69 -14.77
CA GLY A 231 -10.08 -9.65 -15.53
C GLY A 231 -9.78 -11.06 -15.05
N ILE A 232 -10.79 -11.68 -14.45
CA ILE A 232 -10.73 -12.98 -13.77
C ILE A 232 -10.06 -13.97 -14.72
N GLN A 233 -8.82 -14.37 -14.44
CA GLN A 233 -8.23 -15.52 -15.14
C GLN A 233 -8.97 -16.77 -14.64
N GLU A 234 -9.62 -17.43 -15.59
CA GLU A 234 -10.48 -18.61 -15.42
C GLU A 234 -9.74 -19.85 -14.92
#